data_AF-A0A2P4XNL6-F1
#
_entry.id   AF-A0A2P4XNL6-F1
#
_cell.length_a   1.000
_cell.length_b   1.000
_cell.length_c   1.000
_cell.angle_alpha   90.00
_cell.angle_beta   90.00
_cell.angle_gamma   90.00
#
_symmetry.space_group_name_H-M   'P 1'
#
loop_
_entity.id
_entity.type
_entity.pdbx_description
1 polymer ?
#
loop_
_entity_poly.entity_id
_entity_poly.type
_entity_poly.pdbx_seq_one_letter_code
_entity_poly.pdbx_strand_id
1 'polypeptide(L)'
;MGRVKALTDQEFRGKPAALAPVQKVIKAERGPQTDGCCDKVQGGRRPALTETEVRRLVPAAAPGNYFTAEHKTKLGIKASVRTVQRVLKRVDHLVYTKLDRTLPLTAAHKAARLSWAEEHILNPGISQYTVFSDEKKFNLDGPDGCKYYWHDFSMRKNTNAAASVD
;
A
#
# COMPACT_ATOMS: atom_id res chain seq x y z
N MET A 1 -82.66 4.37 -45.01
CA MET A 1 -82.05 3.77 -43.80
C MET A 1 -80.77 3.06 -44.24
N GLY A 2 -79.54 3.52 -44.08
CA GLY A 2 -78.96 4.38 -43.05
C GLY A 2 -77.65 3.72 -42.57
N ARG A 3 -76.60 3.88 -43.38
CA ARG A 3 -75.15 3.67 -43.18
C ARG A 3 -74.65 3.35 -41.75
N VAL A 4 -73.81 2.32 -41.60
CA VAL A 4 -72.50 2.45 -40.89
C VAL A 4 -71.48 1.48 -41.51
N LYS A 5 -70.42 2.04 -42.11
CA LYS A 5 -69.18 1.32 -42.43
C LYS A 5 -68.32 1.39 -41.17
N ALA A 6 -67.86 0.26 -40.64
CA ALA A 6 -66.82 0.28 -39.63
C ALA A 6 -65.49 0.61 -40.31
N LEU A 7 -64.83 1.61 -39.74
CA LEU A 7 -63.55 2.15 -40.17
C LEU A 7 -62.42 1.16 -39.89
N THR A 8 -61.38 1.33 -40.71
CA THR A 8 -60.03 0.80 -40.67
C THR A 8 -59.43 0.66 -39.28
N ASP A 9 -58.65 -0.40 -39.06
CA ASP A 9 -57.40 -0.29 -38.30
C ASP A 9 -56.22 -0.76 -39.15
N GLN A 10 -55.30 0.17 -39.23
CA GLN A 10 -54.10 0.21 -40.03
C GLN A 10 -52.97 -0.52 -39.28
N GLU A 11 -52.16 -1.23 -40.06
CA GLU A 11 -50.74 -1.55 -39.84
C GLU A 11 -50.20 -1.61 -38.39
N PHE A 12 -49.97 -2.83 -37.89
CA PHE A 12 -48.76 -3.09 -37.07
C PHE A 12 -48.10 -4.39 -37.52
N ARG A 13 -47.41 -4.31 -38.66
CA ARG A 13 -46.46 -5.32 -39.11
C ARG A 13 -45.15 -5.15 -38.33
N GLY A 14 -45.14 -5.52 -37.06
CA GLY A 14 -43.90 -5.65 -36.27
C GLY A 14 -43.32 -7.05 -36.46
N LYS A 15 -42.18 -7.17 -37.15
CA LYS A 15 -41.42 -8.44 -37.23
C LYS A 15 -40.99 -8.85 -35.81
N PRO A 16 -41.19 -10.10 -35.35
CA PRO A 16 -40.57 -10.54 -34.10
C PRO A 16 -39.05 -10.57 -34.32
N ALA A 17 -38.34 -9.70 -33.61
CA ALA A 17 -36.89 -9.73 -33.52
C ALA A 17 -36.46 -11.10 -32.99
N ALA A 18 -35.53 -11.75 -33.70
CA ALA A 18 -34.96 -13.02 -33.33
C ALA A 18 -34.28 -12.93 -31.96
N LEU A 19 -34.93 -13.45 -30.92
CA LEU A 19 -34.31 -13.71 -29.62
C LEU A 19 -33.81 -15.16 -29.58
N ALA A 20 -32.56 -15.35 -29.98
CA ALA A 20 -31.75 -16.49 -29.55
C ALA A 20 -30.36 -15.95 -29.17
N PRO A 21 -29.77 -16.40 -28.04
CA PRO A 21 -29.71 -17.81 -27.69
C PRO A 21 -29.85 -18.10 -26.18
N VAL A 22 -31.06 -18.40 -25.69
CA VAL A 22 -31.26 -18.89 -24.30
C VAL A 22 -31.17 -20.43 -24.22
N GLN A 23 -31.24 -21.13 -25.36
CA GLN A 23 -31.27 -22.60 -25.41
C GLN A 23 -29.94 -23.31 -25.09
N LYS A 24 -28.80 -22.59 -25.10
CA LYS A 24 -27.50 -23.19 -24.73
C LYS A 24 -27.36 -23.44 -23.23
N VAL A 25 -28.17 -22.79 -22.39
CA VAL A 25 -28.12 -22.96 -20.93
C VAL A 25 -28.94 -24.17 -20.48
N ILE A 26 -30.03 -24.50 -21.18
CA ILE A 26 -31.01 -25.51 -20.73
C ILE A 26 -30.53 -26.95 -20.97
N LYS A 27 -29.60 -27.21 -21.90
CA LYS A 27 -29.11 -28.57 -22.18
C LYS A 27 -28.08 -29.10 -21.18
N ALA A 28 -27.74 -28.34 -20.14
CA ALA A 28 -26.74 -28.74 -19.14
C ALA A 28 -27.31 -29.50 -17.95
N GLU A 29 -28.60 -29.84 -17.93
CA GLU A 29 -29.21 -30.51 -16.77
C GLU A 29 -29.50 -31.99 -16.99
N ARG A 30 -29.07 -32.77 -15.98
CA ARG A 30 -29.29 -34.19 -15.68
C ARG A 30 -28.19 -35.17 -16.09
N GLY A 31 -27.01 -34.99 -15.50
CA GLY A 31 -26.18 -36.10 -15.01
C GLY A 31 -26.50 -36.39 -13.53
N PRO A 32 -26.11 -37.57 -12.98
CA PRO A 32 -26.37 -37.91 -11.58
C PRO A 32 -25.78 -36.86 -10.63
N GLN A 33 -26.58 -36.44 -9.64
CA GLN A 33 -26.15 -35.53 -8.59
C GLN A 33 -25.17 -36.25 -7.68
N THR A 34 -23.89 -35.93 -7.80
CA THR A 34 -22.87 -36.23 -6.79
C THR A 34 -22.83 -35.05 -5.83
N ASP A 35 -23.09 -35.28 -4.54
CA ASP A 35 -23.06 -34.27 -3.47
C ASP A 35 -21.62 -33.83 -3.10
N GLY A 36 -20.74 -33.72 -4.10
CA GLY A 36 -19.42 -33.12 -3.97
C GLY A 36 -19.47 -31.70 -4.53
N CYS A 37 -19.72 -30.71 -3.67
CA CYS A 37 -19.55 -29.30 -4.02
C CYS A 37 -18.04 -29.01 -4.17
N CYS A 38 -17.46 -29.38 -5.31
CA CYS A 38 -16.16 -28.88 -5.73
C CYS A 38 -16.40 -27.70 -6.67
N ASP A 39 -16.64 -26.53 -6.08
CA ASP A 39 -16.59 -25.25 -6.80
C ASP A 39 -15.27 -25.18 -7.56
N LYS A 40 -15.31 -25.28 -8.89
CA LYS A 40 -14.12 -25.16 -9.72
C LYS A 40 -13.63 -23.73 -9.59
N VAL A 41 -12.58 -23.52 -8.79
CA VAL A 41 -11.94 -22.21 -8.61
C VAL A 41 -11.54 -21.68 -9.98
N GLN A 42 -12.28 -20.69 -10.47
CA GLN A 42 -11.96 -20.03 -11.73
C GLN A 42 -10.61 -19.34 -11.55
N GLY A 43 -9.63 -19.75 -12.36
CA GLY A 43 -8.28 -19.21 -12.32
C GLY A 43 -8.32 -17.70 -12.49
N GLY A 44 -7.85 -16.97 -11.48
CA GLY A 44 -7.78 -15.52 -11.52
C GLY A 44 -6.77 -14.99 -12.54
N ARG A 45 -6.81 -13.67 -12.77
CA ARG A 45 -5.81 -12.98 -13.60
C ARG A 45 -4.40 -13.24 -13.04
N ARG A 46 -3.45 -13.51 -13.95
CA ARG A 46 -2.03 -13.69 -13.58
C ARG A 46 -1.51 -12.47 -12.80
N PRO A 47 -0.77 -12.68 -11.68
CA PRO A 47 -0.16 -11.59 -10.93
C PRO A 47 0.80 -10.76 -11.79
N ALA A 48 0.85 -9.45 -11.53
CA ALA A 48 1.74 -8.53 -12.25
C ALA A 48 3.23 -8.65 -11.84
N LEU A 49 3.51 -9.34 -10.73
CA LEU A 49 4.85 -9.67 -10.26
C LEU A 49 5.04 -11.18 -10.41
N THR A 50 6.19 -11.56 -10.93
CA THR A 50 6.63 -12.96 -10.97
C THR A 50 7.04 -13.44 -9.59
N GLU A 51 6.95 -14.74 -9.35
CA GLU A 51 7.34 -15.33 -8.07
C GLU A 51 8.82 -15.06 -7.74
N THR A 52 9.70 -15.08 -8.74
CA THR A 52 11.11 -14.74 -8.60
C THR A 52 11.32 -13.29 -8.15
N GLU A 53 10.57 -12.33 -8.69
CA GLU A 53 10.63 -10.93 -8.25
C GLU A 53 10.18 -10.79 -6.80
N VAL A 54 9.12 -11.50 -6.39
CA VAL A 54 8.66 -11.49 -4.99
C VAL A 54 9.73 -12.06 -4.05
N ARG A 55 10.35 -13.18 -4.43
CA ARG A 55 11.44 -13.82 -3.66
C ARG A 55 12.66 -12.93 -3.49
N ARG A 56 12.93 -12.03 -4.44
CA ARG A 56 14.02 -11.03 -4.33
C ARG A 56 13.59 -9.80 -3.53
N LEU A 57 12.33 -9.39 -3.70
CA LEU A 57 11.79 -8.17 -3.10
C LEU A 57 11.65 -8.28 -1.57
N VAL A 58 11.11 -9.38 -1.06
CA VAL A 58 10.81 -9.52 0.38
C VAL A 58 12.09 -9.47 1.23
N PRO A 59 13.16 -10.24 0.95
CA PRO A 59 14.41 -10.15 1.69
C PRO A 59 15.09 -8.79 1.55
N ALA A 60 14.99 -8.15 0.37
CA ALA A 60 15.56 -6.83 0.17
C ALA A 60 14.86 -5.74 1.00
N ALA A 61 13.55 -5.90 1.26
CA ALA A 61 12.76 -4.97 2.05
C ALA A 61 12.91 -5.16 3.56
N ALA A 62 13.23 -6.38 4.04
CA ALA A 62 13.34 -6.68 5.47
C ALA A 62 14.29 -5.74 6.27
N PRO A 63 15.50 -5.38 5.76
CA PRO A 63 16.40 -4.44 6.45
C PRO A 63 15.85 -3.02 6.57
N GLY A 64 14.91 -2.62 5.71
CA GLY A 64 14.31 -1.29 5.70
C GLY A 64 15.20 -0.16 5.19
N ASN A 65 16.28 -0.47 4.47
CA ASN A 65 17.25 0.52 3.98
C ASN A 65 16.73 1.41 2.84
N TYR A 66 15.66 1.00 2.17
CA TYR A 66 15.19 1.64 0.95
C TYR A 66 13.67 1.80 0.93
N PHE A 67 13.20 2.79 0.20
CA PHE A 67 11.78 2.99 -0.05
C PHE A 67 11.25 2.01 -1.10
N THR A 68 9.94 1.80 -1.14
CA THR A 68 9.33 0.89 -2.13
C THR A 68 9.62 1.31 -3.57
N ALA A 69 9.71 2.61 -3.85
CA ALA A 69 10.10 3.11 -5.17
C ALA A 69 11.55 2.77 -5.53
N GLU A 70 12.45 2.82 -4.54
CA GLU A 70 13.86 2.47 -4.73
C GLU A 70 14.06 0.96 -4.89
N HIS A 71 13.28 0.13 -4.18
CA HIS A 71 13.26 -1.31 -4.44
C HIS A 71 12.84 -1.62 -5.87
N LYS A 72 11.84 -0.90 -6.41
CA LYS A 72 11.42 -1.06 -7.81
C LYS A 72 12.56 -0.74 -8.77
N THR A 73 13.25 0.40 -8.59
CA THR A 73 14.33 0.82 -9.49
C THR A 73 15.54 -0.11 -9.40
N LYS A 74 15.95 -0.51 -8.19
CA LYS A 74 17.09 -1.41 -7.97
C LYS A 74 16.88 -2.81 -8.49
N LEU A 75 15.67 -3.36 -8.34
CA LEU A 75 15.33 -4.71 -8.80
C LEU A 75 14.86 -4.73 -10.26
N GLY A 76 14.72 -3.58 -10.92
CA GLY A 76 14.28 -3.49 -12.32
C GLY A 76 12.84 -3.94 -12.55
N ILE A 77 11.98 -3.85 -11.54
CA ILE A 77 10.60 -4.36 -11.59
C ILE A 77 9.75 -3.45 -12.49
N LYS A 78 9.11 -4.02 -13.52
CA LYS A 78 8.25 -3.27 -14.46
C LYS A 78 6.89 -2.86 -13.87
N ALA A 79 6.47 -3.47 -12.76
CA ALA A 79 5.19 -3.20 -12.09
C ALA A 79 5.10 -1.79 -11.46
N SER A 80 3.89 -1.38 -11.08
CA SER A 80 3.69 -0.11 -10.36
C SER A 80 4.19 -0.20 -8.91
N VAL A 81 4.60 0.94 -8.33
CA VAL A 81 5.00 1.02 -6.91
C VAL A 81 3.87 0.53 -5.99
N ARG A 82 2.61 0.85 -6.35
CA ARG A 82 1.42 0.38 -5.64
C ARG A 82 1.34 -1.14 -5.59
N THR A 83 1.69 -1.83 -6.67
CA THR A 83 1.69 -3.30 -6.71
C THR A 83 2.74 -3.87 -5.76
N VAL A 84 3.95 -3.31 -5.76
CA VAL A 84 5.05 -3.70 -4.85
C VAL A 84 4.62 -3.51 -3.39
N GLN A 85 4.01 -2.37 -3.05
CA GLN A 85 3.46 -2.12 -1.71
C GLN A 85 2.41 -3.15 -1.29
N ARG A 86 1.51 -3.55 -2.20
CA ARG A 86 0.48 -4.57 -1.88
C ARG A 86 1.11 -5.94 -1.61
N VAL A 87 2.18 -6.28 -2.30
CA VAL A 87 2.91 -7.54 -2.05
C VAL A 87 3.59 -7.49 -0.68
N LEU A 88 4.30 -6.41 -0.36
CA LEU A 88 4.94 -6.24 0.95
C LEU A 88 3.91 -6.25 2.10
N LYS A 89 2.74 -5.63 1.89
CA LYS A 89 1.63 -5.64 2.87
C LYS A 89 1.07 -7.03 3.16
N ARG A 90 1.21 -8.01 2.25
CA ARG A 90 0.75 -9.39 2.45
C ARG A 90 1.73 -10.23 3.27
N VAL A 91 2.92 -9.70 3.56
CA VAL A 91 3.95 -10.42 4.29
C VAL A 91 3.79 -10.12 5.78
N ASP A 92 3.51 -11.14 6.58
CA ASP A 92 3.11 -10.98 7.98
C ASP A 92 4.18 -10.36 8.87
N HIS A 93 5.47 -10.58 8.54
CA HIS A 93 6.59 -10.07 9.33
C HIS A 93 7.04 -8.66 8.94
N LEU A 94 6.50 -8.08 7.87
CA LEU A 94 6.88 -6.75 7.43
C LEU A 94 5.92 -5.68 7.96
N VAL A 95 6.49 -4.67 8.60
CA VAL A 95 5.77 -3.55 9.18
C VAL A 95 6.07 -2.27 8.40
N TYR A 96 5.02 -1.54 8.04
CA TYR A 96 5.15 -0.23 7.43
C TYR A 96 5.40 0.82 8.50
N THR A 97 6.63 1.31 8.58
CA THR A 97 7.13 2.12 9.69
C THR A 97 7.49 3.54 9.22
N LYS A 98 7.20 4.54 10.06
CA LYS A 98 7.61 5.93 9.84
C LYS A 98 9.12 6.05 9.98
N LEU A 99 9.76 6.72 9.02
CA LEU A 99 11.18 7.02 9.09
C LEU A 99 11.43 8.08 10.17
N ASP A 100 12.33 7.76 11.09
CA ASP A 100 12.86 8.74 12.03
C ASP A 100 13.87 9.63 11.30
N ARG A 101 13.65 10.94 11.34
CA ARG A 101 14.47 11.94 10.65
C ARG A 101 15.47 12.61 11.60
N THR A 102 15.63 12.10 12.81
CA THR A 102 16.63 12.62 13.73
C THR A 102 18.03 12.41 13.18
N LEU A 103 18.85 13.46 13.22
CA LEU A 103 20.28 13.34 12.96
C LEU A 103 20.92 12.42 14.01
N PRO A 104 21.81 11.50 13.60
CA PRO A 104 22.51 10.63 14.53
C PRO A 104 23.36 11.46 15.49
N LEU A 105 23.20 11.23 16.79
CA LEU A 105 24.03 11.86 17.81
C LEU A 105 25.39 11.17 17.86
N THR A 106 26.45 11.93 17.55
CA THR A 106 27.83 11.51 17.75
C THR A 106 28.13 11.32 19.24
N ALA A 107 29.19 10.58 19.56
CA ALA A 107 29.61 10.40 20.96
C ALA A 107 29.91 11.74 21.64
N ALA A 108 30.56 12.66 20.92
CA ALA A 108 30.82 14.02 21.39
C ALA A 108 29.53 14.80 21.69
N HIS A 109 28.52 14.74 20.82
CA HIS A 109 27.22 15.38 21.07
C HIS A 109 26.54 14.81 22.32
N LYS A 110 26.63 13.50 22.55
CA LYS A 110 26.05 12.86 23.74
C LYS A 110 26.75 13.33 25.00
N ALA A 111 28.09 13.36 25.00
CA ALA A 111 28.87 13.82 26.14
C ALA A 111 28.58 15.29 26.48
N ALA A 112 28.57 16.19 25.48
CA ALA A 112 28.27 17.60 25.69
C ALA A 112 26.84 17.84 26.20
N ARG A 113 25.87 17.07 25.71
CA ARG A 113 24.48 17.14 26.21
C ARG A 113 24.36 16.65 27.65
N LEU A 114 25.09 15.60 28.01
CA LEU A 114 25.11 15.08 29.39
C LEU A 114 25.75 16.08 30.35
N SER A 115 26.92 16.63 30.01
CA SER A 115 27.59 17.62 30.86
C SER A 115 26.74 18.87 31.06
N TRP A 116 26.09 19.34 29.99
CA TRP A 116 25.15 20.47 30.08
C TRP A 116 23.96 20.15 30.99
N ALA A 117 23.39 18.96 30.87
CA ALA A 117 22.28 18.52 31.72
C ALA A 117 22.69 18.43 33.20
N GLU A 118 23.85 17.85 33.49
CA GLU A 118 24.39 17.76 34.86
C GLU A 118 24.56 19.15 35.49
N GLU A 119 25.16 20.09 34.77
CA GLU A 119 25.35 21.47 35.24
C GLU A 119 24.02 22.18 35.55
N HIS A 120 23.01 21.99 34.68
CA HIS A 120 21.72 22.66 34.81
C HIS A 120 20.78 21.98 35.80
N ILE A 121 20.93 20.68 36.05
CA ILE A 121 20.21 19.97 37.13
C ILE A 121 20.75 20.41 38.50
N LEU A 122 22.07 20.58 38.64
CA LEU A 122 22.70 20.96 39.89
C LEU A 122 22.47 22.44 40.27
N ASN A 123 22.08 23.28 39.31
CA ASN A 123 21.84 24.72 39.51
C ASN A 123 20.41 25.14 39.11
N PRO A 124 19.38 24.74 39.87
CA PRO A 124 17.97 24.97 39.51
C PRO A 124 17.57 26.46 39.49
N GLY A 125 18.33 27.34 40.15
CA GLY A 125 18.07 28.78 40.18
C GLY A 125 18.17 29.45 38.81
N ILE A 126 19.01 28.91 37.91
CA ILE A 126 19.20 29.46 36.56
C ILE A 126 17.95 29.21 35.70
N SER A 127 17.33 28.03 35.83
CA SER A 127 16.12 27.69 35.06
C SER A 127 14.91 28.56 35.40
N GLN A 128 14.82 29.10 36.62
CA GLN A 128 13.69 29.94 37.04
C GLN A 128 13.63 31.28 36.29
N TYR A 129 14.76 31.77 35.78
CA TYR A 129 14.87 33.05 35.06
C TYR A 129 15.20 32.88 33.58
N THR A 130 15.32 31.63 33.09
CA THR A 130 15.67 31.35 31.70
C THR A 130 14.41 31.23 30.84
N VAL A 131 14.31 32.06 29.79
CA VAL A 131 13.25 31.97 28.78
C VAL A 131 13.82 31.32 27.52
N PHE A 132 13.23 30.23 27.07
CA PHE A 132 13.60 29.55 25.84
C PHE A 132 12.79 30.09 24.65
N SER A 133 13.48 30.53 23.61
CA SER A 133 12.88 30.88 22.32
C SER A 133 13.51 30.01 21.23
N ASP A 134 12.69 29.27 20.49
CA ASP A 134 13.09 28.52 19.30
C ASP A 134 12.34 29.05 18.08
N GLU A 135 13.04 29.16 16.95
CA GLU A 135 12.46 29.60 15.70
C GLU A 135 12.00 28.38 14.89
N LYS A 136 10.70 28.07 14.97
CA LYS A 136 10.12 27.04 14.12
C LYS A 136 9.53 27.63 12.85
N LYS A 137 10.08 27.25 11.71
CA LYS A 137 9.47 27.52 10.40
C LYS A 137 8.17 26.73 10.24
N PHE A 138 7.03 27.41 10.20
CA PHE A 138 5.72 26.80 9.95
C PHE A 138 5.39 26.89 8.45
N ASN A 139 5.67 25.82 7.70
CA ASN A 139 5.21 25.73 6.32
C ASN A 139 3.74 25.30 6.34
N LEU A 140 2.83 26.09 5.74
CA LEU A 140 1.41 25.76 5.60
C LEU A 140 1.13 24.63 4.58
N ASP A 141 2.17 23.92 4.14
CA ASP A 141 2.11 22.87 3.11
C ASP A 141 1.65 21.48 3.63
N GLY A 142 1.23 21.40 4.90
CA GLY A 142 0.80 20.15 5.52
C GLY A 142 1.95 19.38 6.17
N PRO A 143 1.67 18.18 6.73
CA PRO A 143 2.59 17.47 7.61
C PRO A 143 3.94 17.20 6.92
N ASP A 144 4.99 17.70 7.56
CA ASP A 144 6.35 17.78 7.05
C ASP A 144 6.90 16.40 6.64
N GLY A 145 6.74 16.07 5.35
CA GLY A 145 7.40 14.97 4.64
C GLY A 145 7.60 13.68 5.44
N CYS A 146 6.55 13.14 6.06
CA CYS A 146 6.63 11.84 6.73
C CYS A 146 6.91 10.74 5.69
N LYS A 147 8.17 10.32 5.59
CA LYS A 147 8.56 9.18 4.75
C LYS A 147 8.33 7.88 5.53
N TYR A 148 7.97 6.82 4.81
CA TYR A 148 7.69 5.52 5.39
C TYR A 148 8.40 4.43 4.59
N TYR A 149 8.79 3.37 5.28
CA TYR A 149 9.48 2.23 4.70
C TYR A 149 8.95 0.92 5.28
N TRP A 150 9.26 -0.19 4.63
CA TRP A 150 8.93 -1.53 5.15
C TRP A 150 10.13 -2.05 5.93
N HIS A 151 9.89 -2.65 7.08
CA HIS A 151 10.93 -3.22 7.93
C HIS A 151 10.43 -4.49 8.59
N ASP A 152 11.29 -5.49 8.70
CA ASP A 152 11.01 -6.68 9.49
C ASP A 152 11.14 -6.35 10.98
N PHE A 153 10.09 -6.62 11.77
CA PHE A 153 10.13 -6.34 13.21
C PHE A 153 11.17 -7.20 13.96
N SER A 154 11.60 -8.32 13.38
CA SER A 154 12.61 -9.21 13.97
C SER A 154 14.03 -8.68 13.76
N MET A 155 14.21 -7.74 12.84
CA MET A 155 15.49 -7.10 12.56
C MET A 155 15.69 -5.88 13.45
N ARG A 156 16.94 -5.56 13.80
CA ARG A 156 17.23 -4.26 14.41
C ARG A 156 16.87 -3.17 13.41
N LYS A 157 16.14 -2.15 13.86
CA LYS A 157 15.88 -0.94 13.08
C LYS A 157 17.19 -0.39 12.56
N ASN A 158 17.25 -0.13 11.26
CA ASN A 158 18.36 0.53 10.63
C ASN A 158 18.39 2.00 11.06
N THR A 159 19.12 2.29 12.13
CA THR A 159 19.58 3.65 12.38
C THR A 159 20.55 3.98 11.24
N ASN A 160 20.12 4.78 10.27
CA ASN A 160 20.92 5.13 9.08
C ASN A 160 22.39 5.35 9.47
N ALA A 161 23.26 4.64 8.75
CA ALA A 161 24.69 4.56 8.95
C ALA A 161 25.34 5.95 9.09
N ALA A 162 25.81 6.26 10.29
CA ALA A 162 26.86 7.23 10.56
C ALA A 162 28.13 6.50 11.06
N ALA A 163 28.47 5.40 10.39
CA ALA A 163 29.67 4.61 10.64
C ALA A 163 30.23 4.13 9.29
N SER A 164 30.74 5.08 8.49
CA SER A 164 31.69 4.84 7.40
C SER A 164 32.06 6.19 6.76
N VAL A 165 32.78 7.01 7.52
CA VAL A 165 33.79 7.90 6.96
C VAL A 165 34.96 7.77 7.94
N ASP A 166 35.92 6.93 7.56
CA ASP A 166 37.27 6.96 8.11
C ASP A 166 37.96 8.27 7.71
#